data_AF-A0A415TT22-F1
#
_entry.id   AF-A0A415TT22-F1
#
_cell.length_a   1.000
_cell.length_b   1.000
_cell.length_c   1.000
_cell.angle_alpha   90.00
_cell.angle_beta   90.00
_cell.angle_gamma   90.00
#
_symmetry.space_group_name_H-M   'P 1'
#
loop_
_entity.id
_entity.type
_entity.pdbx_description
1 polymer ?
#
loop_
_entity_poly.entity_id
_entity_poly.type
_entity_poly.pdbx_seq_one_letter_code
_entity_poly.pdbx_strand_id
1 'polypeptide(L)'
;MKKTEEYRFLKEADSIALQQSLRHLDTAFQNFFKQPKTGFPRFKSKKRNKNSYSTVCINGNITISNGYLKLPKIGQVRLKQHRITPEEYRLKSVTVSQT
;
A
#
# COMPACT_ATOMS: atom_id res chain seq x y z
N MET A 1 -5.50 10.13 18.11
CA MET A 1 -5.50 8.72 17.66
C MET A 1 -4.21 7.99 18.01
N LYS A 2 -3.07 8.12 17.32
CA LYS A 2 -1.88 7.25 17.57
C LYS A 2 -1.21 7.32 18.97
N LYS A 3 -1.66 8.22 19.85
CA LYS A 3 -1.10 8.40 21.19
C LYS A 3 -1.79 7.53 22.25
N THR A 4 -2.96 6.98 21.96
CA THR A 4 -3.67 6.07 22.87
C THR A 4 -3.18 4.64 22.67
N GLU A 5 -3.23 3.84 23.74
CA GLU A 5 -2.71 2.48 23.76
C GLU A 5 -3.41 1.58 22.73
N GLU A 6 -4.72 1.72 22.60
CA GLU A 6 -5.57 0.99 21.64
C GLU A 6 -5.08 1.13 20.18
N TYR A 7 -4.50 2.26 19.82
CA TYR A 7 -4.05 2.56 18.45
C TYR A 7 -2.54 2.48 18.27
N ARG A 8 -1.82 1.88 19.23
CA ARG A 8 -0.35 1.73 19.16
C ARG A 8 0.10 0.97 17.91
N PHE A 9 -0.66 -0.05 17.50
CA PHE A 9 -0.39 -0.85 16.29
C PHE A 9 -0.34 0.00 15.00
N LEU A 10 -1.01 1.16 14.95
CA LEU A 10 -0.94 2.08 13.79
C LEU A 10 0.42 2.77 13.62
N LYS A 11 1.34 2.63 14.59
CA LYS A 11 2.74 3.08 14.48
C LYS A 11 3.65 2.05 13.80
N GLU A 12 3.24 0.78 13.83
CA GLU A 12 3.97 -0.33 13.20
C GLU A 12 3.78 -0.29 11.68
N ALA A 13 2.58 0.04 11.23
CA ALA A 13 2.27 0.18 9.81
C ALA A 13 2.80 1.49 9.19
N ASP A 14 3.14 1.45 7.89
CA ASP A 14 3.46 2.63 7.10
C ASP A 14 2.25 3.59 7.06
N SER A 15 2.49 4.87 7.38
CA SER A 15 1.46 5.91 7.31
C SER A 15 0.87 6.06 5.92
N ILE A 16 1.65 5.86 4.85
CA ILE A 16 1.14 6.04 3.49
C ILE A 16 0.15 4.92 3.17
N ALA A 17 0.46 3.68 3.52
CA ALA A 17 -0.45 2.54 3.33
C ALA A 17 -1.77 2.69 4.11
N LEU A 18 -1.71 3.25 5.33
CA LEU A 18 -2.93 3.58 6.08
C LEU A 18 -3.78 4.63 5.35
N GLN A 19 -3.16 5.68 4.82
CA GLN A 19 -3.88 6.68 4.02
C GLN A 19 -4.45 6.12 2.71
N GLN A 20 -3.75 5.20 2.04
CA GLN A 20 -4.27 4.52 0.84
C GLN A 20 -5.54 3.73 1.15
N SER A 21 -5.63 3.12 2.34
CA SER A 21 -6.85 2.41 2.76
C SER A 21 -8.04 3.36 2.87
N LEU A 22 -7.83 4.58 3.36
CA LEU A 22 -8.87 5.62 3.40
C LEU A 22 -9.26 6.10 1.99
N ARG A 23 -8.29 6.28 1.08
CA ARG A 23 -8.56 6.65 -0.32
C ARG A 23 -9.39 5.58 -1.04
N HIS A 24 -9.10 4.30 -0.80
CA HIS A 24 -9.90 3.20 -1.34
C HIS A 24 -11.35 3.23 -0.82
N LEU A 25 -11.53 3.56 0.46
CA LEU A 25 -12.86 3.69 1.07
C LEU A 25 -13.65 4.85 0.43
N ASP A 26 -13.03 6.03 0.33
CA ASP A 26 -13.63 7.21 -0.31
C ASP A 26 -14.03 6.90 -1.76
N THR A 27 -13.12 6.29 -2.53
CA THR A 27 -13.41 5.87 -3.90
C THR A 27 -14.58 4.88 -3.97
N ALA A 28 -14.66 3.93 -3.04
CA ALA A 28 -15.75 2.95 -3.01
C ALA A 28 -17.11 3.63 -2.75
N PHE A 29 -17.17 4.58 -1.82
CA PHE A 29 -18.38 5.36 -1.57
C PHE A 29 -18.75 6.26 -2.74
N GLN A 30 -17.77 6.95 -3.35
CA GLN A 30 -18.04 7.74 -4.55
C GLN A 30 -18.62 6.88 -5.67
N ASN A 31 -18.11 5.66 -5.87
CA ASN A 31 -18.65 4.74 -6.86
C ASN A 31 -20.06 4.27 -6.50
N PHE A 32 -20.33 3.97 -5.22
CA PHE A 32 -21.67 3.61 -4.75
C PHE A 32 -22.71 4.67 -5.08
N PHE A 33 -22.41 5.95 -4.88
CA PHE A 33 -23.35 7.04 -5.19
C PHE A 33 -23.43 7.38 -6.69
N LYS A 34 -22.33 7.25 -7.44
CA LYS A 34 -22.29 7.60 -8.87
C LYS A 34 -22.82 6.49 -9.78
N GLN A 35 -22.74 5.23 -9.36
CA GLN A 35 -23.02 4.07 -10.20
C GLN A 35 -24.17 3.24 -9.61
N PRO A 36 -25.38 3.27 -10.19
CA PRO A 36 -26.55 2.55 -9.66
C PRO A 36 -26.39 1.04 -9.57
N LYS A 37 -25.42 0.45 -10.29
CA LYS A 37 -25.12 -0.99 -10.30
C LYS A 37 -24.14 -1.41 -9.21
N THR A 38 -23.50 -0.46 -8.53
CA THR A 38 -22.47 -0.73 -7.53
C THR A 38 -23.14 -0.83 -6.16
N GLY A 39 -23.07 -2.00 -5.53
CA GLY A 39 -23.63 -2.21 -4.20
C GLY A 39 -22.87 -1.44 -3.09
N PHE A 40 -23.44 -1.42 -1.88
CA PHE A 40 -22.85 -0.74 -0.74
C PHE A 40 -21.41 -1.24 -0.45
N PRO A 41 -20.43 -0.34 -0.18
CA PRO A 41 -19.06 -0.74 0.12
C PRO A 41 -18.98 -1.70 1.31
N ARG A 42 -18.13 -2.73 1.19
CA ARG A 42 -17.95 -3.74 2.24
C ARG A 42 -16.50 -3.79 2.70
N PHE A 43 -16.30 -4.06 3.98
CA PHE A 43 -14.97 -4.34 4.51
C PHE A 43 -14.34 -5.57 3.84
N LYS A 44 -13.01 -5.54 3.67
CA LYS A 44 -12.27 -6.69 3.16
C LYS A 44 -12.40 -7.87 4.13
N SER A 45 -12.65 -9.06 3.58
CA SER A 45 -12.69 -10.29 4.37
C SER A 45 -11.30 -10.60 4.93
N LYS A 46 -11.20 -10.94 6.21
CA LYS A 46 -9.93 -11.38 6.84
C LYS A 46 -9.39 -12.70 6.25
N LYS A 47 -10.25 -13.55 5.67
CA LYS A 47 -9.89 -14.89 5.18
C LYS A 47 -9.65 -14.96 3.67
N ARG A 48 -10.35 -14.12 2.88
CA ARG A 48 -10.39 -14.22 1.42
C ARG A 48 -9.88 -12.96 0.71
N ASN A 49 -9.21 -12.06 1.42
CA ASN A 49 -8.62 -10.89 0.81
C ASN A 49 -7.29 -11.22 0.13
N LYS A 50 -6.99 -10.48 -0.94
CA LYS A 50 -5.63 -10.43 -1.47
C LYS A 50 -4.76 -9.70 -0.45
N ASN A 51 -3.75 -10.38 0.08
CA ASN A 51 -2.76 -9.80 0.98
C ASN A 51 -1.82 -8.91 0.18
N SER A 52 -2.23 -7.65 -0.03
CA SER A 52 -1.45 -6.66 -0.75
C SER A 52 -1.23 -5.40 0.07
N TYR A 53 -0.05 -4.83 -0.11
CA TYR A 53 0.44 -3.63 0.53
C TYR A 53 0.89 -2.66 -0.56
N SER A 54 0.36 -1.45 -0.56
CA SER A 54 0.71 -0.41 -1.52
C SER A 54 1.20 0.84 -0.80
N THR A 55 2.33 1.37 -1.28
CA THR A 55 2.93 2.60 -0.75
C THR A 55 3.45 3.46 -1.90
N VAL A 56 3.65 4.75 -1.62
CA VAL A 56 4.04 5.76 -2.60
C VAL A 56 5.47 6.20 -2.30
N CYS A 57 6.24 6.38 -3.36
CA CYS A 57 7.61 6.89 -3.25
C CYS A 57 7.55 8.40 -2.95
N ILE A 58 7.92 8.77 -1.73
CA ILE A 58 7.97 10.14 -1.25
C ILE A 58 9.34 10.35 -0.59
N ASN A 59 10.07 11.37 -1.03
CA ASN A 59 11.37 11.77 -0.47
C ASN A 59 12.39 10.62 -0.34
N GLY A 60 12.40 9.67 -1.28
CA GLY A 60 13.35 8.55 -1.29
C GLY A 60 13.10 7.48 -0.22
N ASN A 61 11.90 7.41 0.35
CA ASN A 61 11.52 6.37 1.32
C ASN A 61 11.55 4.94 0.77
N ILE A 62 11.47 4.79 -0.55
CA ILE A 62 11.49 3.51 -1.26
C ILE A 62 12.61 3.56 -2.30
N THR A 63 13.50 2.59 -2.26
CA THR A 63 14.63 2.48 -3.19
C THR A 63 14.83 1.04 -3.64
N ILE A 64 15.25 0.87 -4.89
CA ILE A 64 15.72 -0.42 -5.41
C ILE A 64 17.23 -0.31 -5.54
N SER A 65 17.96 -1.17 -4.85
CA SER A 65 19.43 -1.16 -4.85
C SER A 65 19.97 -2.56 -4.58
N ASN A 66 20.99 -2.99 -5.32
CA ASN A 66 21.69 -4.26 -5.11
C ASN A 66 20.76 -5.50 -5.07
N GLY A 67 19.67 -5.48 -5.84
CA GLY A 67 18.68 -6.58 -5.83
C GLY A 67 17.77 -6.61 -4.59
N TYR A 68 17.70 -5.52 -3.83
CA TYR A 68 16.79 -5.35 -2.71
C TYR A 68 15.85 -4.17 -2.93
N LEU A 69 14.62 -4.32 -2.45
CA LEU A 69 13.62 -3.28 -2.37
C LEU A 69 13.53 -2.80 -0.91
N LYS A 70 13.94 -1.57 -0.67
CA LYS A 70 13.78 -0.92 0.64
C LYS A 70 12.37 -0.36 0.75
N LEU A 71 11.64 -0.78 1.78
CA LEU A 71 10.28 -0.32 2.07
C LEU A 71 10.22 0.34 3.45
N PRO A 72 9.32 1.33 3.64
CA PRO A 72 9.09 1.93 4.95
C PRO A 72 8.53 0.87 5.91
N LYS A 73 9.05 0.87 7.15
CA LYS A 73 8.70 -0.05 8.26
C LYS A 73 9.04 -1.53 8.06
N ILE A 74 8.91 -2.06 6.84
CA ILE A 74 9.22 -3.44 6.48
C ILE A 74 10.74 -3.66 6.34
N GLY A 75 11.49 -2.64 5.91
CA GLY A 75 12.94 -2.77 5.70
C GLY A 75 13.29 -3.25 4.30
N GLN A 76 14.42 -3.95 4.16
CA GLN A 76 14.90 -4.45 2.88
C GLN A 76 14.29 -5.81 2.56
N VAL A 77 13.69 -5.93 1.38
CA VAL A 77 13.10 -7.17 0.86
C VAL A 77 13.88 -7.60 -0.36
N ARG A 78 14.32 -8.88 -0.40
CA ARG A 78 15.04 -9.42 -1.55
C ARG A 78 14.13 -9.40 -2.79
N LEU A 79 14.60 -8.81 -3.88
CA LEU A 79 13.88 -8.67 -5.13
C LEU A 79 14.46 -9.63 -6.17
N LYS A 80 13.65 -10.56 -6.67
CA LYS A 80 13.96 -11.28 -7.91
C LYS A 80 13.39 -10.48 -9.09
N GLN A 81 14.20 -9.59 -9.64
CA GLN A 81 13.77 -8.65 -10.67
C GLN A 81 13.64 -9.35 -12.02
N HIS A 82 12.43 -9.36 -12.59
CA HIS A 82 12.17 -9.94 -13.91
C HIS A 82 12.70 -9.07 -15.06
N ARG A 83 12.68 -7.73 -14.91
CA ARG A 83 13.18 -6.77 -15.91
C ARG A 83 13.93 -5.64 -15.22
N ILE A 84 15.10 -5.29 -15.74
CA ILE A 84 15.88 -4.14 -15.27
C ILE A 84 15.09 -2.86 -15.55
N THR A 85 15.04 -1.98 -14.56
CA THR A 85 14.40 -0.66 -14.71
C THR A 85 15.40 0.29 -15.34
N PRO A 86 15.09 0.93 -16.50
CA PRO A 86 16.02 1.89 -17.11
C PRO A 86 16.23 3.10 -16.19
N GLU A 87 17.42 3.71 -16.24
CA GLU A 87 17.82 4.78 -15.30
C GLU A 87 16.94 6.04 -15.38
N GLU A 88 16.32 6.28 -16.52
CA GLU A 88 15.40 7.41 -16.74
C GLU A 88 14.06 7.27 -15.97
N TYR A 89 13.75 6.08 -15.44
CA TYR A 89 12.46 5.80 -14.85
C TYR A 89 12.45 6.15 -13.36
N ARG A 90 11.53 7.05 -12.99
CA ARG A 90 11.28 7.38 -11.60
C ARG A 90 10.23 6.45 -10.98
N LEU A 91 10.60 5.79 -9.88
CA LEU A 91 9.67 5.02 -9.06
C LEU A 91 8.61 5.93 -8.45
N LYS A 92 7.32 5.68 -8.75
CA LYS A 92 6.18 6.46 -8.22
C LYS A 92 5.49 5.76 -7.05
N SER A 93 5.19 4.48 -7.20
CA SER A 93 4.53 3.68 -6.18
C SER A 93 4.97 2.23 -6.29
N VAL A 94 4.77 1.50 -5.20
CA VAL A 94 5.06 0.07 -5.11
C VAL A 94 3.86 -0.63 -4.55
N THR A 95 3.50 -1.76 -5.15
CA THR A 95 2.54 -2.71 -4.59
C THR A 95 3.22 -4.06 -4.41
N VAL A 96 3.25 -4.54 -3.18
CA VAL A 96 3.69 -5.88 -2.81
C VAL A 96 2.44 -6.71 -2.58
N SER A 97 2.34 -7.88 -3.20
CA SER A 97 1.25 -8.81 -2.94
C SER A 97 1.78 -10.20 -2.68
N GLN A 98 1.23 -10.86 -1.68
CA GLN A 98 1.41 -12.29 -1.49
C GLN A 98 0.52 -13.03 -2.51
N THR A 99 1.14 -13.91 -3.28
CA THR A 99 0.48 -14.90 -4.15
C THR A 99 0.53 -16.26 -3.51
#